data_AF-A0A133U5F8-F1
#
_entry.id   AF-A0A133U5F8-F1
#
_cell.length_a   1.000
_cell.length_b   1.000
_cell.length_c   1.000
_cell.angle_alpha   90.00
_cell.angle_beta   90.00
_cell.angle_gamma   90.00
#
_symmetry.space_group_name_H-M   'P 1'
#
loop_
_entity.id
_entity.type
_entity.pdbx_description
1 polymer ?
#
loop_
_entity_poly.entity_id
_entity_poly.type
_entity_poly.pdbx_seq_one_letter_code
_entity_poly.pdbx_strand_id
1 'polypeptide(L)'
;MFFLDMKQINIEKINNGTLDDAVLRDFVFSLTEDMKEKIFQRFYREKMNSENKKFAEYLLVELVRTLLRMPPVTFYYVLKHEDDLRELLGLEKLKTIGNYEDFDRKRKYLKMHLNRIMKRNLKTEAGNFFVLNLTIGEADVNKLRKGEAVKKGLIDPEFLHSMTKGTVVGFQVAYLINLSKLSFEKLKIYSKHAEKKRIWEEMVKDELGTKQGNIKSVLADAGFFAYINYLDSARLRIIPVIKARSNCEEKLMEKLENCDSNLVWFGKKYRNQLEELLEEFEEILQKTMKWVKNYDDFKDLRGKIEHIFKAAKMIFGMDEMHVYYRKHCFWKAFIILYMSSLLCQFIDLHGINKNRAIPLLAQNRHFS
;
A
#
# COMPACT_ATOMS: atom_id res chain seq x y z
N MET A 1 -16.86 0.91 27.36
CA MET A 1 -16.52 -0.02 26.26
C MET A 1 -15.07 -0.38 26.49
N PHE A 2 -14.80 -1.63 26.89
CA PHE A 2 -13.46 -2.07 27.28
C PHE A 2 -12.60 -2.21 26.03
N PHE A 3 -11.42 -1.57 26.03
CA PHE A 3 -10.39 -1.80 25.02
C PHE A 3 -9.94 -3.27 25.14
N LEU A 4 -10.26 -4.09 24.14
CA LEU A 4 -9.61 -5.39 23.97
C LEU A 4 -8.26 -5.12 23.30
N ASP A 5 -7.30 -4.67 24.10
CA ASP A 5 -5.90 -4.80 23.72
C ASP A 5 -5.59 -6.30 23.60
N MET A 6 -4.79 -6.67 22.61
CA MET A 6 -4.49 -8.07 22.37
C MET A 6 -3.82 -8.66 23.61
N LYS A 7 -4.27 -9.83 24.08
CA LYS A 7 -3.76 -10.38 25.33
C LYS A 7 -2.26 -10.65 25.21
N GLN A 8 -1.47 -10.19 26.16
CA GLN A 8 -0.01 -10.36 26.15
C GLN A 8 0.41 -11.83 25.98
N ILE A 9 -0.29 -12.76 26.65
CA ILE A 9 -0.06 -14.20 26.50
C ILE A 9 -0.28 -14.70 25.06
N ASN A 10 -1.22 -14.10 24.33
CA ASN A 10 -1.51 -14.45 22.94
C ASN A 10 -0.46 -13.87 21.98
N ILE A 11 0.05 -12.67 22.27
CA ILE A 11 1.19 -12.08 21.55
C ILE A 11 2.42 -13.01 21.66
N GLU A 12 2.73 -13.46 22.87
CA GLU A 12 3.84 -14.38 23.13
C GLU A 12 3.66 -15.72 22.42
N LYS A 13 2.46 -16.30 22.45
CA LYS A 13 2.14 -17.52 21.70
C LYS A 13 2.43 -17.36 20.20
N ILE A 14 2.01 -16.26 19.58
CA ILE A 14 2.26 -15.99 18.15
C ILE A 14 3.76 -15.89 17.88
N ASN A 15 4.48 -15.15 18.73
CA ASN A 15 5.93 -14.98 18.62
C ASN A 15 6.68 -16.31 18.74
N ASN A 16 6.17 -17.23 19.56
CA ASN A 16 6.66 -18.59 19.72
C ASN A 16 6.16 -19.58 18.65
N GLY A 17 5.40 -19.12 17.65
CA GLY A 17 4.96 -19.93 16.53
C GLY A 17 3.63 -20.65 16.73
N THR A 18 2.85 -20.30 17.75
CA THR A 18 1.56 -20.93 18.07
C THR A 18 0.40 -20.00 17.71
N LEU A 19 -0.57 -20.51 16.96
CA LEU A 19 -1.80 -19.78 16.63
C LEU A 19 -2.98 -20.77 16.69
N ASP A 20 -3.47 -21.06 17.89
CA ASP A 20 -4.73 -21.81 18.09
C ASP A 20 -5.95 -20.92 17.76
N ASP A 21 -7.16 -21.46 17.81
CA ASP A 21 -8.37 -20.72 17.44
C ASP A 21 -8.70 -19.59 18.41
N ALA A 22 -8.38 -19.74 19.70
CA ALA A 22 -8.58 -18.68 20.68
C ALA A 22 -7.62 -17.51 20.42
N VAL A 23 -6.36 -17.80 20.10
CA VAL A 23 -5.35 -16.79 19.73
C VAL A 23 -5.73 -16.10 18.42
N LEU A 24 -6.20 -16.85 17.41
CA LEU A 24 -6.66 -16.26 16.15
C LEU A 24 -7.87 -15.35 16.37
N ARG A 25 -8.85 -15.78 17.16
CA ARG A 25 -10.04 -14.99 17.45
C ARG A 25 -9.67 -13.70 18.18
N ASP A 26 -8.82 -13.78 19.19
CA ASP A 26 -8.30 -12.61 19.92
C ASP A 26 -7.57 -11.64 18.96
N PHE A 27 -6.70 -12.16 18.09
CA PHE A 27 -5.99 -11.36 17.08
C PHE A 27 -6.95 -10.62 16.14
N VAL A 28 -7.91 -11.36 15.55
CA VAL A 28 -8.86 -10.81 14.58
C VAL A 28 -9.77 -9.78 15.23
N PHE A 29 -10.26 -10.05 16.44
CA PHE A 29 -11.16 -9.15 17.16
C PHE A 29 -10.43 -7.86 17.55
N SER A 30 -9.23 -7.97 18.11
CA SER A 30 -8.40 -6.82 18.49
C SER A 30 -8.11 -5.92 17.29
N LEU A 31 -7.66 -6.50 16.17
CA LEU A 31 -7.44 -5.76 14.93
C LEU A 31 -8.73 -5.11 14.41
N THR A 32 -9.86 -5.80 14.48
CA THR A 32 -11.15 -5.29 13.97
C THR A 32 -11.64 -4.10 14.77
N GLU A 33 -11.50 -4.12 16.10
CA GLU A 33 -11.83 -2.97 16.94
C GLU A 33 -10.90 -1.79 16.64
N ASP A 34 -9.59 -2.02 16.54
CA ASP A 34 -8.62 -0.98 16.18
C ASP A 34 -8.98 -0.31 14.84
N MET A 35 -9.41 -1.11 13.86
CA MET A 35 -9.89 -0.64 12.57
C MET A 35 -11.18 0.18 12.70
N LYS A 36 -12.16 -0.28 13.49
CA LYS A 36 -13.41 0.46 13.72
C LYS A 36 -13.14 1.82 14.35
N GLU A 37 -12.35 1.87 15.41
CA GLU A 37 -12.12 3.07 16.19
C GLU A 37 -11.19 4.07 15.48
N LYS A 38 -10.07 3.59 14.94
CA LYS A 38 -9.01 4.47 14.42
C LYS A 38 -9.17 4.76 12.92
N ILE A 39 -9.77 3.85 12.16
CA ILE A 39 -9.90 3.97 10.69
C ILE A 39 -11.32 4.32 10.28
N PHE A 40 -12.32 3.58 10.76
CA PHE A 40 -13.68 3.65 10.21
C PHE A 40 -14.66 4.56 10.97
N GLN A 41 -14.36 5.00 12.19
CA GLN A 41 -15.24 5.81 13.04
C GLN A 41 -15.90 7.00 12.30
N ARG A 42 -15.15 7.66 11.40
CA ARG A 42 -15.67 8.80 10.61
C ARG A 42 -16.79 8.41 9.64
N PHE A 43 -16.80 7.18 9.12
CA PHE A 43 -17.84 6.71 8.19
C PHE A 43 -19.18 6.47 8.89
N TYR A 44 -19.18 6.33 10.22
CA TYR A 44 -20.38 6.14 11.03
C TYR A 44 -20.97 7.43 11.60
N ARG A 45 -20.37 8.61 11.32
CA ARG A 45 -20.95 9.91 11.72
C ARG A 45 -22.31 10.12 11.03
N GLU A 46 -23.30 10.62 11.76
CA GLU A 46 -24.70 10.76 11.30
C GLU A 46 -24.87 11.48 9.95
N LYS A 47 -24.00 12.45 9.65
CA LYS A 47 -24.05 13.23 8.40
C LYS A 47 -23.50 12.50 7.16
N MET A 48 -23.00 11.26 7.30
CA MET A 48 -22.41 10.50 6.20
C MET A 48 -23.46 9.71 5.41
N ASN A 49 -23.35 9.73 4.08
CA ASN A 49 -24.29 9.03 3.21
C ASN A 49 -24.26 7.49 3.40
N SER A 50 -25.33 6.80 3.01
CA SER A 50 -25.44 5.34 3.20
C SER A 50 -24.35 4.53 2.47
N GLU A 51 -23.80 5.05 1.37
CA GLU A 51 -22.76 4.36 0.60
C GLU A 51 -21.40 4.37 1.30
N ASN A 52 -21.08 5.44 2.04
CA ASN A 52 -19.91 5.51 2.92
C ASN A 52 -19.95 4.42 3.99
N LYS A 53 -21.11 4.24 4.64
CA LYS A 53 -21.31 3.21 5.67
C LYS A 53 -21.15 1.81 5.08
N LYS A 54 -21.80 1.51 3.95
CA LYS A 54 -21.64 0.24 3.23
C LYS A 54 -20.18 -0.04 2.87
N PHE A 55 -19.43 0.97 2.44
CA PHE A 55 -18.02 0.81 2.10
C PHE A 55 -17.15 0.45 3.32
N ALA A 56 -17.37 1.10 4.46
CA ALA A 56 -16.67 0.76 5.70
C ALA A 56 -17.01 -0.66 6.17
N GLU A 57 -18.29 -1.02 6.18
CA GLU A 57 -18.75 -2.36 6.50
C GLU A 57 -18.18 -3.42 5.55
N TYR A 58 -18.10 -3.12 4.25
CA TYR A 58 -17.51 -4.01 3.27
C TYR A 58 -16.05 -4.30 3.60
N LEU A 59 -15.25 -3.27 3.91
CA LEU A 59 -13.86 -3.48 4.30
C LEU A 59 -13.73 -4.28 5.60
N LEU A 60 -14.58 -4.04 6.60
CA LEU A 60 -14.60 -4.84 7.83
C LEU A 60 -14.90 -6.31 7.54
N VAL A 61 -15.93 -6.58 6.74
CA VAL A 61 -16.29 -7.93 6.30
C VAL A 61 -15.14 -8.58 5.56
N GLU A 62 -14.54 -7.88 4.58
CA GLU A 62 -13.38 -8.38 3.83
C GLU A 62 -12.20 -8.71 4.75
N LEU A 63 -11.90 -7.86 5.73
CA LEU A 63 -10.80 -8.06 6.67
C LEU A 63 -11.01 -9.33 7.49
N VAL A 64 -12.15 -9.39 8.20
CA VAL A 64 -12.45 -10.46 9.15
C VAL A 64 -12.60 -11.79 8.43
N ARG A 65 -13.40 -11.85 7.37
CA ARG A 65 -13.60 -13.11 6.65
C ARG A 65 -12.29 -13.63 6.06
N THR A 66 -11.40 -12.74 5.61
CA THR A 66 -10.12 -13.15 4.99
C THR A 66 -9.14 -13.66 6.05
N LEU A 67 -9.03 -12.99 7.19
CA LEU A 67 -8.17 -13.46 8.30
C LEU A 67 -8.69 -14.76 8.91
N LEU A 68 -10.02 -14.90 9.00
CA LEU A 68 -10.64 -16.16 9.38
C LEU A 68 -10.65 -17.19 8.24
N ARG A 69 -10.18 -16.87 7.03
CA ARG A 69 -10.18 -17.81 5.88
C ARG A 69 -11.56 -18.37 5.51
N MET A 70 -12.61 -17.58 5.73
CA MET A 70 -13.99 -17.95 5.42
C MET A 70 -14.42 -17.39 4.05
N PRO A 71 -15.01 -18.22 3.17
CA PRO A 71 -15.73 -17.72 2.01
C PRO A 71 -16.98 -16.93 2.46
N PRO A 72 -17.53 -16.02 1.64
CA PRO A 72 -18.66 -15.17 2.03
C PRO A 72 -19.86 -15.94 2.60
N VAL A 73 -20.22 -17.08 2.01
CA VAL A 73 -21.34 -17.92 2.47
C VAL A 73 -21.13 -18.40 3.90
N THR A 74 -19.96 -19.00 4.18
CA THR A 74 -19.60 -19.48 5.52
C THR A 74 -19.51 -18.33 6.51
N PHE A 75 -18.90 -17.20 6.12
CA PHE A 75 -18.80 -16.03 6.99
C PHE A 75 -20.18 -15.52 7.42
N TYR A 76 -21.12 -15.36 6.49
CA TYR A 76 -22.48 -14.90 6.84
C TYR A 76 -23.28 -15.95 7.61
N TYR A 77 -23.00 -17.24 7.42
CA TYR A 77 -23.54 -18.29 8.27
C TYR A 77 -23.03 -18.16 9.72
N VAL A 78 -21.72 -18.00 9.92
CA VAL A 78 -21.12 -17.82 11.26
C VAL A 78 -21.61 -16.52 11.90
N LEU A 79 -21.63 -15.42 11.15
CA LEU A 79 -22.18 -14.13 11.60
C LEU A 79 -23.63 -14.24 12.08
N LYS A 80 -24.43 -15.15 11.52
CA LYS A 80 -25.82 -15.35 11.96
C LYS A 80 -25.92 -16.09 13.30
N HIS A 81 -24.91 -16.86 13.70
CA HIS A 81 -24.98 -17.74 14.86
C HIS A 81 -24.02 -17.36 16.00
N GLU A 82 -23.01 -16.52 15.74
CA GLU A 82 -22.10 -16.02 16.78
C GLU A 82 -22.44 -14.60 17.22
N ASP A 83 -22.90 -14.44 18.46
CA ASP A 83 -23.23 -13.15 19.06
C ASP A 83 -22.03 -12.20 19.11
N ASP A 84 -20.88 -12.66 19.59
CA ASP A 84 -19.70 -11.80 19.71
C ASP A 84 -19.25 -11.24 18.36
N LEU A 85 -19.36 -12.03 17.28
CA LEU A 85 -18.98 -11.58 15.93
C LEU A 85 -19.97 -10.52 15.40
N ARG A 86 -21.27 -10.66 15.73
CA ARG A 86 -22.28 -9.64 15.41
C ARG A 86 -22.04 -8.36 16.16
N GLU A 87 -21.75 -8.45 17.46
CA GLU A 87 -21.47 -7.29 18.30
C GLU A 87 -20.20 -6.58 17.83
N LEU A 88 -19.13 -7.34 17.58
CA LEU A 88 -17.87 -6.83 17.05
C LEU A 88 -18.08 -6.05 15.76
N LEU A 89 -18.82 -6.60 14.79
CA LEU A 89 -18.95 -5.96 13.49
C LEU A 89 -20.02 -4.86 13.45
N GLY A 90 -21.09 -5.00 14.22
CA GLY A 90 -22.18 -4.02 14.30
C GLY A 90 -22.77 -3.62 12.94
N LEU A 91 -22.84 -4.55 11.98
CA LEU A 91 -23.23 -4.24 10.60
C LEU A 91 -24.67 -3.70 10.54
N GLU A 92 -24.87 -2.52 9.93
CA GLU A 92 -26.20 -1.94 9.69
C GLU A 92 -26.69 -2.22 8.27
N LYS A 93 -25.80 -2.17 7.28
CA LYS A 93 -26.16 -2.17 5.85
C LYS A 93 -25.89 -3.51 5.18
N LEU A 94 -24.79 -4.17 5.50
CA LEU A 94 -24.34 -5.44 4.91
C LEU A 94 -24.59 -6.62 5.86
N LYS A 95 -25.77 -6.67 6.48
CA LYS A 95 -26.15 -7.73 7.43
C LYS A 95 -26.28 -9.13 6.82
N THR A 96 -26.43 -9.21 5.50
CA THR A 96 -26.72 -10.45 4.77
C THR A 96 -25.78 -10.62 3.59
N ILE A 97 -25.59 -11.87 3.17
CA ILE A 97 -24.82 -12.19 1.97
C ILE A 97 -25.38 -11.49 0.72
N GLY A 98 -26.71 -11.40 0.59
CA GLY A 98 -27.35 -10.73 -0.54
C GLY A 98 -26.97 -9.25 -0.63
N ASN A 99 -26.99 -8.53 0.50
CA ASN A 99 -26.59 -7.12 0.54
C ASN A 99 -25.11 -6.94 0.22
N TYR A 100 -24.27 -7.85 0.74
CA TYR A 100 -22.84 -7.87 0.48
C TYR A 100 -22.53 -8.13 -0.99
N GLU A 101 -23.14 -9.14 -1.62
CA GLU A 101 -22.91 -9.45 -3.03
C GLU A 101 -23.40 -8.35 -3.96
N ASP A 102 -24.55 -7.74 -3.65
CA ASP A 102 -25.05 -6.60 -4.41
C ASP A 102 -24.06 -5.42 -4.35
N PHE A 103 -23.57 -5.11 -3.15
CA PHE A 103 -22.57 -4.06 -2.97
C PHE A 103 -21.25 -4.40 -3.65
N ASP A 104 -20.76 -5.64 -3.51
CA ASP A 104 -19.54 -6.13 -4.15
C ASP A 104 -19.64 -5.88 -5.67
N ARG A 105 -20.73 -6.30 -6.32
CA ARG A 105 -20.93 -6.08 -7.78
C ARG A 105 -20.97 -4.59 -8.17
N LYS A 106 -21.47 -3.72 -7.29
CA LYS A 106 -21.68 -2.28 -7.55
C LYS A 106 -20.53 -1.37 -7.09
N ARG A 107 -19.57 -1.85 -6.29
CA ARG A 107 -18.52 -1.03 -5.65
C ARG A 107 -17.61 -0.23 -6.59
N LYS A 108 -17.65 -0.52 -7.90
CA LYS A 108 -16.86 0.12 -8.97
C LYS A 108 -17.01 1.65 -9.07
N TYR A 109 -18.04 2.25 -8.48
CA TYR A 109 -18.31 3.71 -8.53
C TYR A 109 -17.70 4.53 -7.38
N LEU A 110 -16.99 3.90 -6.43
CA LEU A 110 -16.61 4.55 -5.15
C LEU A 110 -15.18 5.11 -5.11
N LYS A 111 -14.58 5.50 -6.25
CA LYS A 111 -13.16 5.94 -6.33
C LYS A 111 -12.83 7.08 -5.34
N MET A 112 -13.79 7.96 -5.09
CA MET A 112 -13.68 9.04 -4.10
C MET A 112 -13.43 8.53 -2.67
N HIS A 113 -14.02 7.38 -2.30
CA HIS A 113 -13.90 6.82 -0.94
C HIS A 113 -12.51 6.23 -0.69
N LEU A 114 -11.86 5.73 -1.73
CA LEU A 114 -10.49 5.21 -1.65
C LEU A 114 -9.49 6.29 -1.25
N ASN A 115 -9.52 7.45 -1.91
CA ASN A 115 -8.63 8.56 -1.57
C ASN A 115 -8.82 9.06 -0.14
N ARG A 116 -10.05 8.96 0.39
CA ARG A 116 -10.36 9.35 1.78
C ARG A 116 -9.83 8.34 2.78
N ILE A 117 -9.92 7.05 2.46
CA ILE A 117 -9.52 5.99 3.39
C ILE A 117 -8.03 5.72 3.38
N MET A 118 -7.38 5.84 2.22
CA MET A 118 -5.93 5.67 2.04
C MET A 118 -5.10 6.52 3.01
N LYS A 119 -5.60 7.72 3.36
CA LYS A 119 -4.94 8.63 4.29
C LYS A 119 -5.02 8.18 5.77
N ARG A 120 -5.76 7.12 6.08
CA ARG A 120 -5.97 6.62 7.44
C ARG A 120 -5.10 5.40 7.69
N ASN A 121 -4.40 5.43 8.82
CA ASN A 121 -3.40 4.45 9.22
C ASN A 121 -3.48 4.28 10.74
N LEU A 122 -3.11 3.11 11.25
CA LEU A 122 -3.03 2.87 12.69
C LEU A 122 -1.83 3.61 13.28
N LYS A 123 -0.71 3.66 12.55
CA LYS A 123 0.45 4.50 12.91
C LYS A 123 0.34 5.88 12.25
N THR A 124 0.24 6.92 13.08
CA THR A 124 -0.06 8.29 12.63
C THR A 124 1.16 9.20 12.51
N GLU A 125 2.28 8.85 13.16
CA GLU A 125 3.53 9.61 13.13
C GLU A 125 3.96 9.92 11.69
N ALA A 126 4.45 11.15 11.49
CA ALA A 126 4.95 11.57 10.19
C ALA A 126 6.22 10.80 9.86
N GLY A 127 6.21 10.12 8.72
CA GLY A 127 7.36 9.41 8.18
C GLY A 127 7.91 10.12 6.96
N ASN A 128 9.23 10.29 6.90
CA ASN A 128 9.89 10.98 5.79
C ASN A 128 10.49 10.01 4.76
N PHE A 129 10.49 8.70 5.00
CA PHE A 129 11.01 7.72 4.05
C PHE A 129 9.89 7.00 3.30
N PHE A 130 10.00 6.98 1.98
CA PHE A 130 9.04 6.38 1.08
C PHE A 130 9.73 5.44 0.10
N VAL A 131 8.97 4.53 -0.48
CA VAL A 131 9.40 3.71 -1.62
C VAL A 131 8.37 3.77 -2.73
N LEU A 132 8.85 4.00 -3.95
CA LEU A 132 8.13 3.74 -5.18
C LEU A 132 8.59 2.39 -5.71
N ASN A 133 7.65 1.46 -5.89
CA ASN A 133 7.98 0.20 -6.53
C ASN A 133 6.86 -0.21 -7.51
N LEU A 134 7.25 -1.02 -8.49
CA LEU A 134 6.37 -1.54 -9.52
C LEU A 134 6.22 -3.05 -9.30
N THR A 135 4.99 -3.53 -9.38
CA THR A 135 4.69 -4.96 -9.36
C THR A 135 3.78 -5.33 -10.51
N ILE A 136 3.78 -6.61 -10.86
CA ILE A 136 2.87 -7.16 -11.86
C ILE A 136 1.67 -7.75 -11.12
N GLY A 137 0.51 -7.14 -11.33
CA GLY A 137 -0.76 -7.76 -10.98
C GLY A 137 -1.14 -8.76 -12.06
N GLU A 138 -0.75 -10.03 -11.88
CA GLU A 138 -1.01 -11.09 -12.86
C GLU A 138 -2.52 -11.28 -13.06
N ALA A 139 -2.92 -11.42 -14.33
CA ALA A 139 -4.27 -11.75 -14.74
C ALA A 139 -4.29 -13.20 -15.21
N ASP A 140 -5.13 -14.02 -14.59
CA ASP A 140 -5.33 -15.41 -15.01
C ASP A 140 -6.18 -15.46 -16.29
N VAL A 141 -5.56 -15.17 -17.42
CA VAL A 141 -6.14 -15.44 -18.74
C VAL A 141 -5.95 -16.92 -19.05
N ASN A 142 -7.06 -17.64 -19.04
CA ASN A 142 -7.16 -19.06 -19.33
C ASN A 142 -6.16 -19.50 -20.42
N LYS A 143 -5.21 -20.38 -20.04
CA LYS A 143 -4.12 -20.89 -20.89
C LYS A 143 -4.62 -21.43 -22.23
N LEU A 144 -5.88 -21.90 -22.29
CA LEU A 144 -6.53 -22.44 -23.48
C LEU A 144 -6.79 -21.41 -24.60
N ARG A 145 -6.85 -20.10 -24.29
CA ARG A 145 -7.07 -19.02 -25.29
C ARG A 145 -5.82 -18.15 -25.53
N LYS A 146 -4.62 -18.68 -25.30
CA LYS A 146 -3.28 -18.17 -25.69
C LYS A 146 -3.11 -16.64 -25.82
N GLY A 147 -3.63 -15.86 -24.86
CA GLY A 147 -3.53 -14.40 -24.87
C GLY A 147 -4.16 -13.71 -26.11
N GLU A 148 -5.01 -14.40 -26.87
CA GLU A 148 -5.63 -13.86 -28.09
C GLU A 148 -6.55 -12.69 -27.76
N ALA A 149 -7.29 -12.78 -26.65
CA ALA A 149 -8.11 -11.68 -26.15
C ALA A 149 -7.28 -10.42 -25.83
N VAL A 150 -6.05 -10.59 -25.31
CA VAL A 150 -5.12 -9.48 -25.07
C VAL A 150 -4.65 -8.90 -26.40
N LYS A 151 -4.23 -9.75 -27.35
CA LYS A 151 -3.77 -9.32 -28.68
C LYS A 151 -4.85 -8.58 -29.46
N LYS A 152 -6.11 -9.01 -29.32
CA LYS A 152 -7.29 -8.39 -29.93
C LYS A 152 -7.82 -7.17 -29.15
N GLY A 153 -7.24 -6.83 -28.00
CA GLY A 153 -7.68 -5.69 -27.18
C GLY A 153 -9.07 -5.87 -26.55
N LEU A 154 -9.54 -7.11 -26.38
CA LEU A 154 -10.84 -7.42 -25.76
C LEU A 154 -10.82 -7.27 -24.23
N ILE A 155 -9.63 -7.25 -23.64
CA ILE A 155 -9.38 -7.09 -22.21
C ILE A 155 -8.16 -6.19 -22.00
N ASP A 156 -8.06 -5.59 -20.82
CA ASP A 156 -7.05 -4.56 -20.51
C ASP A 156 -5.63 -5.05 -20.10
N PRO A 157 -5.39 -6.30 -19.64
CA PRO A 157 -4.05 -6.77 -19.29
C PRO A 157 -3.08 -6.71 -20.47
N GLU A 158 -1.80 -6.52 -20.18
CA GLU A 158 -0.74 -6.50 -21.18
C GLU A 158 0.24 -7.66 -20.97
N PHE A 159 0.97 -8.03 -22.01
CA PHE A 159 2.15 -8.90 -21.88
C PHE A 159 3.29 -8.12 -21.20
N LEU A 160 3.72 -8.59 -20.04
CA LEU A 160 4.72 -8.00 -19.16
C LEU A 160 5.84 -9.02 -18.91
N HIS A 161 7.05 -8.52 -18.62
CA HIS A 161 8.19 -9.39 -18.27
C HIS A 161 8.36 -9.45 -16.75
N SER A 162 8.28 -10.66 -16.20
CA SER A 162 8.62 -11.02 -14.83
C SER A 162 9.99 -11.68 -14.79
N MET A 163 10.85 -11.23 -13.87
CA MET A 163 12.18 -11.80 -13.67
C MET A 163 12.14 -13.29 -13.26
N THR A 164 11.05 -13.73 -12.61
CA THR A 164 10.96 -15.11 -12.08
C THR A 164 10.13 -16.03 -12.97
N LYS A 165 9.17 -15.50 -13.72
CA LYS A 165 8.21 -16.29 -14.52
C LYS A 165 8.35 -16.06 -16.04
N GLY A 166 9.26 -15.19 -16.47
CA GLY A 166 9.36 -14.78 -17.87
C GLY A 166 8.17 -13.92 -18.30
N THR A 167 7.61 -14.18 -19.47
CA THR A 167 6.47 -13.39 -19.97
C THR A 167 5.17 -13.80 -19.27
N VAL A 168 4.52 -12.83 -18.64
CA VAL A 168 3.22 -12.99 -17.97
C VAL A 168 2.21 -12.01 -18.56
N VAL A 169 0.93 -12.25 -18.33
CA VAL A 169 -0.14 -11.31 -18.68
C VAL A 169 -0.64 -10.65 -17.39
N GLY A 170 -0.73 -9.32 -17.37
CA GLY A 170 -1.18 -8.62 -16.18
C GLY A 170 -1.18 -7.11 -16.31
N PHE A 171 -1.20 -6.45 -15.17
CA PHE A 171 -1.18 -4.99 -15.04
C PHE A 171 0.12 -4.53 -14.38
N GLN A 172 0.74 -3.48 -14.91
CA GLN A 172 1.85 -2.81 -14.22
C GLN A 172 1.26 -1.90 -13.13
N VAL A 173 1.35 -2.34 -11.88
CA VAL A 173 0.82 -1.63 -10.71
C VAL A 173 1.95 -0.89 -10.02
N ALA A 174 1.83 0.43 -9.91
CA ALA A 174 2.72 1.29 -9.16
C ALA A 174 2.11 1.63 -7.80
N TYR A 175 2.95 1.60 -6.77
CA TYR A 175 2.56 1.99 -5.43
C TYR A 175 3.65 2.83 -4.77
N LEU A 176 3.19 3.83 -4.03
CA LEU A 176 4.00 4.65 -3.16
C LEU A 176 3.64 4.31 -1.72
N ILE A 177 4.62 3.91 -0.93
CA ILE A 177 4.44 3.50 0.47
C ILE A 177 5.38 4.29 1.35
N ASN A 178 4.88 4.80 2.47
CA ASN A 178 5.71 5.36 3.54
C ASN A 178 6.31 4.23 4.36
N LEU A 179 7.63 4.05 4.29
CA LEU A 179 8.35 2.97 4.97
C LEU A 179 8.49 3.20 6.49
N SER A 180 8.46 4.45 6.96
CA SER A 180 8.60 4.76 8.39
C SER A 180 7.41 4.27 9.20
N LYS A 181 6.23 4.19 8.58
CA LYS A 181 4.99 3.73 9.22
C LYS A 181 4.21 2.67 8.44
N LEU A 182 4.82 2.10 7.40
CA LEU A 182 4.20 1.10 6.53
C LEU A 182 2.81 1.54 6.02
N SER A 183 2.63 2.82 5.68
CA SER A 183 1.35 3.36 5.18
C SER A 183 1.29 3.43 3.66
N PHE A 184 0.11 3.14 3.14
CA PHE A 184 -0.17 3.20 1.70
C PHE A 184 -0.50 4.64 1.28
N GLU A 185 0.31 5.25 0.40
CA GLU A 185 0.15 6.66 0.01
C GLU A 185 -0.54 6.83 -1.34
N LYS A 186 -0.22 5.97 -2.33
CA LYS A 186 -0.78 6.08 -3.67
C LYS A 186 -0.72 4.76 -4.42
N LEU A 187 -1.77 4.47 -5.21
CA LEU A 187 -1.80 3.39 -6.21
C LEU A 187 -2.08 3.98 -7.59
N LYS A 188 -1.41 3.47 -8.62
CA LYS A 188 -1.81 3.71 -10.01
C LYS A 188 -1.45 2.53 -10.91
N ILE A 189 -2.29 2.27 -11.91
CA ILE A 189 -2.01 1.26 -12.94
C ILE A 189 -1.54 2.00 -14.19
N TYR A 190 -0.40 1.58 -14.70
CA TYR A 190 0.22 2.12 -15.90
C TYR A 190 0.19 1.09 -17.03
N SER A 191 0.22 1.59 -18.27
CA SER A 191 0.61 0.73 -19.39
C SER A 191 2.09 0.37 -19.27
N LYS A 192 2.49 -0.77 -19.83
CA LYS A 192 3.89 -1.17 -19.99
C LYS A 192 4.73 -0.14 -20.75
N HIS A 193 4.09 0.68 -21.59
CA HIS A 193 4.73 1.74 -22.37
C HIS A 193 4.88 3.06 -21.61
N ALA A 194 4.37 3.16 -20.37
CA ALA A 194 4.51 4.37 -19.58
C ALA A 194 5.98 4.62 -19.24
N GLU A 195 6.46 5.81 -19.59
CA GLU A 195 7.81 6.23 -19.26
C GLU A 195 8.01 6.28 -17.75
N LYS A 196 9.14 5.76 -17.27
CA LYS A 196 9.47 5.75 -15.84
C LYS A 196 9.57 7.17 -15.25
N LYS A 197 9.97 8.16 -16.06
CA LYS A 197 9.95 9.59 -15.70
C LYS A 197 8.55 10.09 -15.41
N ARG A 198 7.57 9.75 -16.25
CA ARG A 198 6.16 10.08 -16.04
C ARG A 198 5.60 9.41 -14.79
N ILE A 199 5.95 8.16 -14.55
CA ILE A 199 5.54 7.46 -13.32
C ILE A 199 6.13 8.17 -12.09
N TRP A 200 7.41 8.57 -12.13
CA TRP A 200 8.05 9.32 -11.05
C TRP A 200 7.37 10.67 -10.80
N GLU A 201 7.08 11.43 -11.86
CA GLU A 201 6.32 12.68 -11.77
C GLU A 201 5.01 12.48 -11.00
N GLU A 202 4.15 11.62 -11.53
CA GLU A 202 2.78 11.46 -11.04
C GLU A 202 2.71 10.77 -9.67
N MET A 203 3.65 9.86 -9.37
CA MET A 203 3.64 9.09 -8.12
C MET A 203 4.41 9.78 -7.00
N VAL A 204 5.53 10.46 -7.32
CA VAL A 204 6.46 11.00 -6.32
C VAL A 204 6.36 12.52 -6.26
N LYS A 205 6.61 13.21 -7.38
CA LYS A 205 6.66 14.68 -7.38
C LYS A 205 5.29 15.28 -7.08
N ASP A 206 4.24 14.82 -7.74
CA ASP A 206 2.87 15.31 -7.54
C ASP A 206 2.31 14.98 -6.14
N GLU A 207 2.71 13.84 -5.56
CA GLU A 207 2.14 13.38 -4.28
C GLU A 207 2.93 13.86 -3.06
N LEU A 208 4.25 13.85 -3.16
CA LEU A 208 5.14 14.12 -2.04
C LEU A 208 5.80 15.50 -2.12
N GLY A 209 5.93 16.06 -3.31
CA GLY A 209 6.62 17.31 -3.53
C GLY A 209 5.97 18.46 -2.79
N THR A 210 6.79 19.30 -2.17
CA THR A 210 6.31 20.48 -1.47
C THR A 210 7.31 21.62 -1.57
N LYS A 211 6.80 22.85 -1.48
CA LYS A 211 7.63 24.06 -1.34
C LYS A 211 7.87 24.43 0.13
N GLN A 212 7.14 23.81 1.05
CA GLN A 212 7.18 24.07 2.50
C GLN A 212 6.97 22.79 3.31
N GLY A 213 7.65 22.67 4.44
CA GLY A 213 7.53 21.52 5.34
C GLY A 213 8.63 20.49 5.15
N ASN A 214 8.38 19.26 5.62
CA ASN A 214 9.43 18.26 5.80
C ASN A 214 10.02 17.76 4.47
N ILE A 215 11.34 17.61 4.45
CA ILE A 215 12.07 16.92 3.40
C ILE A 215 11.70 15.43 3.43
N LYS A 216 11.47 14.86 2.25
CA LYS A 216 11.10 13.45 2.08
C LYS A 216 12.15 12.71 1.27
N SER A 217 12.39 11.46 1.63
CA SER A 217 13.34 10.58 0.97
C SER A 217 12.57 9.49 0.23
N VAL A 218 12.88 9.26 -1.05
CA VAL A 218 12.12 8.32 -1.87
C VAL A 218 13.04 7.31 -2.52
N LEU A 219 12.89 6.05 -2.14
CA LEU A 219 13.61 4.91 -2.67
C LEU A 219 12.93 4.36 -3.93
N ALA A 220 13.71 4.09 -4.98
CA ALA A 220 13.21 3.33 -6.13
C ALA A 220 14.30 2.49 -6.78
N ASP A 221 13.89 1.57 -7.66
CA ASP A 221 14.80 0.74 -8.44
C ASP A 221 15.55 1.54 -9.53
N ALA A 222 16.61 0.93 -10.09
CA ALA A 222 17.42 1.53 -11.15
C ALA A 222 16.65 1.78 -12.46
N GLY A 223 15.47 1.17 -12.62
CA GLY A 223 14.57 1.43 -13.74
C GLY A 223 14.03 2.86 -13.74
N PHE A 224 13.96 3.50 -12.58
CA PHE A 224 13.60 4.91 -12.44
C PHE A 224 14.78 5.89 -12.64
N PHE A 225 15.98 5.39 -12.96
CA PHE A 225 17.13 6.24 -13.23
C PHE A 225 16.86 7.16 -14.43
N ALA A 226 16.82 8.45 -14.14
CA ALA A 226 16.86 9.52 -15.12
C ALA A 226 17.37 10.78 -14.44
N TYR A 227 18.34 11.49 -15.04
CA TYR A 227 18.90 12.71 -14.45
C TYR A 227 17.83 13.70 -13.97
N ILE A 228 16.78 13.89 -14.77
CA ILE A 228 15.68 14.80 -14.44
C ILE A 228 14.92 14.40 -13.16
N ASN A 229 14.80 13.10 -12.87
CA ASN A 229 14.16 12.64 -11.64
C ASN A 229 14.97 13.04 -10.41
N TYR A 230 16.28 13.22 -10.54
CA TYR A 230 17.11 13.72 -9.44
C TYR A 230 16.96 15.23 -9.27
N LEU A 231 17.19 15.97 -10.37
CA LEU A 231 17.25 17.43 -10.37
C LEU A 231 15.91 18.07 -9.99
N ASP A 232 14.79 17.57 -10.53
CA ASP A 232 13.47 18.12 -10.21
C ASP A 232 13.00 17.77 -8.81
N SER A 233 13.41 16.61 -8.29
CA SER A 233 13.03 16.18 -6.94
C SER A 233 13.71 17.03 -5.87
N ALA A 234 14.99 17.40 -6.07
CA ALA A 234 15.70 18.30 -5.17
C ALA A 234 14.93 19.63 -5.03
N ARG A 235 14.42 20.13 -6.16
CA ARG A 235 13.53 21.30 -6.25
C ARG A 235 12.09 21.02 -5.79
N LEU A 236 11.82 19.94 -5.06
CA LEU A 236 10.53 19.66 -4.43
C LEU A 236 10.66 19.16 -2.98
N ARG A 237 11.78 19.46 -2.31
CA ARG A 237 12.15 18.93 -0.98
C ARG A 237 12.14 17.39 -0.94
N ILE A 238 12.51 16.77 -2.06
CA ILE A 238 12.61 15.31 -2.17
C ILE A 238 14.08 14.93 -2.37
N ILE A 239 14.56 13.99 -1.57
CA ILE A 239 15.83 13.30 -1.74
C ILE A 239 15.55 11.99 -2.51
N PRO A 240 15.84 11.93 -3.83
CA PRO A 240 15.65 10.74 -4.65
C PRO A 240 16.79 9.75 -4.44
N VAL A 241 16.48 8.62 -3.80
CA VAL A 241 17.40 7.49 -3.58
C VAL A 241 17.13 6.43 -4.65
N ILE A 242 17.66 6.70 -5.85
CA ILE A 242 17.51 5.83 -7.03
C ILE A 242 18.89 5.29 -7.37
N LYS A 243 19.02 3.97 -7.54
CA LYS A 243 20.29 3.33 -7.89
C LYS A 243 20.80 3.87 -9.23
N ALA A 244 22.01 4.43 -9.23
CA ALA A 244 22.67 4.87 -10.46
C ALA A 244 23.00 3.68 -11.36
N ARG A 245 22.98 3.90 -12.68
CA ARG A 245 23.56 2.94 -13.63
C ARG A 245 25.07 3.07 -13.59
N SER A 246 25.80 1.96 -13.66
CA SER A 246 27.26 1.89 -13.45
C SER A 246 28.08 2.93 -14.23
N ASN A 247 27.66 3.29 -15.44
CA ASN A 247 28.40 4.20 -16.31
C ASN A 247 27.79 5.62 -16.36
N CYS A 248 26.84 5.92 -15.47
CA CYS A 248 26.13 7.19 -15.45
C CYS A 248 26.31 7.96 -14.14
N GLU A 249 27.02 7.38 -13.17
CA GLU A 249 27.18 7.92 -11.82
C GLU A 249 28.01 9.21 -11.81
N GLU A 250 29.19 9.22 -12.43
CA GLU A 250 30.05 10.41 -12.50
C GLU A 250 29.32 11.60 -13.12
N LYS A 251 28.68 11.38 -14.28
CA LYS A 251 27.83 12.38 -14.94
C LYS A 251 26.60 12.79 -14.11
N LEU A 252 26.09 11.92 -13.25
CA LEU A 252 25.03 12.28 -12.31
C LEU A 252 25.57 13.21 -11.22
N MET A 253 26.74 12.91 -10.65
CA MET A 253 27.39 13.76 -9.65
C MET A 253 27.68 15.15 -10.20
N GLU A 254 28.30 15.24 -11.39
CA GLU A 254 28.54 16.50 -12.10
C GLU A 254 27.25 17.32 -12.26
N LYS A 255 26.15 16.66 -12.64
CA LYS A 255 24.85 17.33 -12.80
C LYS A 255 24.24 17.78 -11.47
N LEU A 256 24.49 17.07 -10.38
CA LEU A 256 23.99 17.42 -9.05
C LEU A 256 24.79 18.57 -8.45
N GLU A 257 26.11 18.58 -8.63
CA GLU A 257 27.00 19.67 -8.22
C GLU A 257 26.69 20.98 -8.97
N ASN A 258 26.36 20.88 -10.25
CA ASN A 258 25.96 22.02 -11.08
C ASN A 258 24.43 22.23 -11.14
N CYS A 259 23.68 21.71 -10.16
CA CYS A 259 22.22 21.81 -10.16
C CYS A 259 21.80 23.21 -9.69
N ASP A 260 21.37 24.04 -10.65
CA ASP A 260 20.84 25.37 -10.31
C ASP A 260 19.64 25.29 -9.37
N SER A 261 19.73 26.06 -8.28
CA SER A 261 18.62 26.30 -7.38
C SER A 261 17.51 27.00 -8.17
N ASN A 262 16.30 26.41 -8.18
CA ASN A 262 15.20 27.02 -8.91
C ASN A 262 14.63 28.17 -8.07
N LEU A 263 15.06 29.40 -8.35
CA LEU A 263 14.64 30.63 -7.66
C LEU A 263 13.11 30.86 -7.68
N VAL A 264 12.34 30.12 -8.50
CA VAL A 264 10.86 30.12 -8.52
C VAL A 264 10.26 29.53 -7.22
N TRP A 265 11.09 28.92 -6.36
CA TRP A 265 10.76 28.62 -4.97
C TRP A 265 10.50 29.88 -4.14
N PHE A 266 11.22 30.95 -4.44
CA PHE A 266 11.40 32.12 -3.58
C PHE A 266 10.63 33.32 -4.11
N GLY A 267 9.33 33.14 -4.37
CA GLY A 267 8.44 34.28 -4.60
C GLY A 267 8.66 35.35 -3.53
N LYS A 268 8.40 36.64 -3.84
CA LYS A 268 8.77 37.83 -3.02
C LYS A 268 8.56 37.71 -1.49
N LYS A 269 7.67 36.83 -1.05
CA LYS A 269 7.34 36.48 0.33
C LYS A 269 8.49 35.82 1.14
N TYR A 270 9.47 35.18 0.50
CA TYR A 270 10.51 34.37 1.19
C TYR A 270 11.91 34.99 1.19
N ARG A 271 12.05 36.28 0.84
CA ARG A 271 13.38 36.93 0.82
C ARG A 271 14.10 36.84 2.17
N ASN A 272 13.36 36.90 3.27
CA ASN A 272 13.92 36.85 4.63
C ASN A 272 14.35 35.43 5.05
N GLN A 273 14.05 34.40 4.27
CA GLN A 273 14.40 32.99 4.52
C GLN A 273 15.27 32.43 3.38
N LEU A 274 15.75 33.27 2.47
CA LEU A 274 16.43 32.82 1.25
C LEU A 274 17.70 32.02 1.57
N GLU A 275 18.48 32.48 2.54
CA GLU A 275 19.72 31.83 2.97
C GLU A 275 19.44 30.43 3.53
N GLU A 276 18.53 30.30 4.50
CA GLU A 276 18.09 29.02 5.06
C GLU A 276 17.59 28.05 3.98
N LEU A 277 16.88 28.56 2.97
CA LEU A 277 16.34 27.72 1.90
C LEU A 277 17.39 27.28 0.88
N LEU A 278 18.43 28.09 0.66
CA LEU A 278 19.58 27.71 -0.16
C LEU A 278 20.42 26.66 0.57
N GLU A 279 20.62 26.82 1.89
CA GLU A 279 21.24 25.80 2.74
C GLU A 279 20.46 24.48 2.72
N GLU A 280 19.13 24.53 2.86
CA GLU A 280 18.26 23.34 2.78
C GLU A 280 18.38 22.64 1.42
N PHE A 281 18.42 23.41 0.32
CA PHE A 281 18.60 22.87 -1.02
C PHE A 281 19.96 22.19 -1.20
N GLU A 282 21.02 22.83 -0.73
CA GLU A 282 22.37 22.25 -0.73
C GLU A 282 22.43 20.97 0.10
N GLU A 283 21.80 20.95 1.28
CA GLU A 283 21.69 19.75 2.12
C GLU A 283 20.99 18.61 1.38
N ILE A 284 19.90 18.90 0.64
CA ILE A 284 19.19 17.91 -0.17
C ILE A 284 20.10 17.35 -1.27
N LEU A 285 20.86 18.20 -1.97
CA LEU A 285 21.80 17.76 -3.00
C LEU A 285 22.91 16.87 -2.42
N GLN A 286 23.54 17.31 -1.34
CA GLN A 286 24.60 16.55 -0.66
C GLN A 286 24.10 15.20 -0.15
N LYS A 287 22.92 15.15 0.47
CA LYS A 287 22.28 13.89 0.88
C LYS A 287 21.96 13.00 -0.32
N THR A 288 21.46 13.57 -1.41
CA THR A 288 21.17 12.82 -2.65
C THR A 288 22.44 12.18 -3.18
N MET A 289 23.53 12.94 -3.33
CA MET A 289 24.82 12.43 -3.81
C MET A 289 25.35 11.30 -2.92
N LYS A 290 25.34 11.50 -1.60
CA LYS A 290 25.77 10.49 -0.62
C LYS A 290 24.93 9.21 -0.70
N TRP A 291 23.61 9.33 -0.71
CA TRP A 291 22.71 8.18 -0.65
C TRP A 291 22.60 7.41 -1.96
N VAL A 292 22.85 8.05 -3.11
CA VAL A 292 22.95 7.34 -4.39
C VAL A 292 24.19 6.45 -4.43
N LYS A 293 25.35 6.96 -3.97
CA LYS A 293 26.58 6.17 -3.83
C LYS A 293 26.41 4.98 -2.90
N ASN A 294 25.68 5.21 -1.81
CA ASN A 294 25.44 4.23 -0.76
C ASN A 294 24.05 3.59 -0.86
N TYR A 295 23.52 3.39 -2.06
CA TYR A 295 22.15 2.91 -2.26
C TYR A 295 21.88 1.58 -1.52
N ASP A 296 22.88 0.69 -1.51
CA ASP A 296 22.72 -0.64 -0.93
C ASP A 296 22.62 -0.61 0.62
N ASP A 297 23.00 0.49 1.29
CA ASP A 297 22.77 0.71 2.73
C ASP A 297 21.27 0.76 3.08
N PHE A 298 20.41 1.04 2.10
CA PHE A 298 18.97 1.10 2.28
C PHE A 298 18.26 -0.24 2.05
N LYS A 299 19.01 -1.34 1.86
CA LYS A 299 18.45 -2.67 1.59
C LYS A 299 17.45 -3.11 2.68
N ASP A 300 17.80 -2.96 3.95
CA ASP A 300 16.94 -3.37 5.06
C ASP A 300 15.68 -2.50 5.15
N LEU A 301 15.83 -1.19 4.92
CA LEU A 301 14.70 -0.26 4.89
C LEU A 301 13.74 -0.61 3.75
N ARG A 302 14.27 -0.90 2.55
CA ARG A 302 13.49 -1.37 1.40
C ARG A 302 12.83 -2.72 1.69
N GLY A 303 13.54 -3.63 2.37
CA GLY A 303 13.04 -4.96 2.75
C GLY A 303 11.78 -4.92 3.60
N LYS A 304 11.52 -3.82 4.35
CA LYS A 304 10.28 -3.66 5.13
C LYS A 304 9.02 -3.80 4.27
N ILE A 305 9.07 -3.42 2.99
CA ILE A 305 7.92 -3.53 2.10
C ILE A 305 7.58 -4.99 1.75
N GLU A 306 8.55 -5.90 1.85
CA GLU A 306 8.35 -7.31 1.54
C GLU A 306 7.31 -7.93 2.46
N HIS A 307 7.19 -7.48 3.71
CA HIS A 307 6.13 -7.93 4.62
C HIS A 307 4.74 -7.55 4.12
N ILE A 308 4.55 -6.34 3.56
CA ILE A 308 3.28 -5.92 2.97
C ILE A 308 2.95 -6.83 1.79
N PHE A 309 3.91 -7.12 0.91
CA PHE A 309 3.68 -8.03 -0.21
C PHE A 309 3.45 -9.47 0.22
N LYS A 310 4.14 -9.93 1.25
CA LYS A 310 3.97 -11.27 1.81
C LYS A 310 2.56 -11.43 2.38
N ALA A 311 2.07 -10.46 3.15
CA ALA A 311 0.68 -10.43 3.64
C ALA A 311 -0.32 -10.36 2.46
N ALA A 312 -0.07 -9.48 1.49
CA ALA A 312 -0.94 -9.31 0.32
C ALA A 312 -1.11 -10.62 -0.45
N LYS A 313 -0.03 -11.36 -0.65
CA LYS A 313 -0.04 -12.64 -1.38
C LYS A 313 -0.63 -13.78 -0.55
N MET A 314 -0.09 -14.00 0.65
CA MET A 314 -0.41 -15.18 1.46
C MET A 314 -1.78 -15.10 2.12
N ILE A 315 -2.20 -13.91 2.55
CA ILE A 315 -3.45 -13.73 3.33
C ILE A 315 -4.55 -13.20 2.42
N PHE A 316 -4.28 -12.12 1.68
CA PHE A 316 -5.30 -11.37 0.95
C PHE A 316 -5.43 -11.74 -0.54
N GLY A 317 -4.70 -12.74 -1.03
CA GLY A 317 -4.90 -13.31 -2.36
C GLY A 317 -4.46 -12.42 -3.54
N MET A 318 -3.37 -11.66 -3.39
CA MET A 318 -2.81 -10.83 -4.48
C MET A 318 -2.34 -11.67 -5.69
N ASP A 319 -1.91 -12.91 -5.48
CA ASP A 319 -1.50 -13.80 -6.58
C ASP A 319 -2.70 -14.37 -7.36
N GLU A 320 -3.91 -14.26 -6.81
CA GLU A 320 -5.17 -14.80 -7.37
C GLU A 320 -6.17 -13.67 -7.66
N MET A 321 -5.69 -12.59 -8.30
CA MET A 321 -6.56 -11.44 -8.56
C MET A 321 -7.69 -11.74 -9.56
N HIS A 322 -7.50 -12.63 -10.54
CA HIS A 322 -8.50 -13.00 -11.55
C HIS A 322 -9.27 -11.79 -12.14
N VAL A 323 -8.55 -10.72 -12.50
CA VAL A 323 -9.11 -9.46 -13.02
C VAL A 323 -8.70 -9.25 -14.49
N TYR A 324 -9.66 -8.86 -15.32
CA TYR A 324 -9.46 -8.64 -16.76
C TYR A 324 -9.65 -7.19 -17.21
N TYR A 325 -10.06 -6.30 -16.30
CA TYR A 325 -10.23 -4.88 -16.61
C TYR A 325 -9.49 -4.03 -15.59
N ARG A 326 -8.84 -2.97 -16.07
CA ARG A 326 -7.98 -2.08 -15.30
C ARG A 326 -8.69 -1.49 -14.10
N LYS A 327 -9.95 -1.09 -14.26
CA LYS A 327 -10.77 -0.55 -13.16
C LYS A 327 -10.96 -1.58 -12.02
N HIS A 328 -11.16 -2.85 -12.36
CA HIS A 328 -11.35 -3.91 -11.37
C HIS A 328 -10.03 -4.30 -10.71
N CYS A 329 -8.94 -4.36 -11.49
CA CYS A 329 -7.60 -4.56 -10.95
C CYS A 329 -7.22 -3.46 -9.95
N PHE A 330 -7.51 -2.20 -10.28
CA PHE A 330 -7.22 -1.07 -9.39
C PHE A 330 -7.88 -1.25 -8.03
N TRP A 331 -9.17 -1.58 -8.02
CA TRP A 331 -9.95 -1.80 -6.80
C TRP A 331 -9.43 -2.96 -5.97
N LYS A 332 -9.22 -4.12 -6.60
CA LYS A 332 -8.75 -5.32 -5.89
C LYS A 332 -7.35 -5.11 -5.33
N ALA A 333 -6.43 -4.56 -6.13
CA ALA A 333 -5.07 -4.25 -5.69
C ALA A 333 -5.05 -3.22 -4.54
N PHE A 334 -5.89 -2.18 -4.62
CA PHE A 334 -5.99 -1.19 -3.54
C PHE A 334 -6.40 -1.84 -2.22
N ILE A 335 -7.50 -2.59 -2.20
CA ILE A 335 -8.05 -3.16 -0.96
C ILE A 335 -7.03 -4.13 -0.34
N ILE A 336 -6.46 -5.02 -1.17
CA ILE A 336 -5.48 -6.00 -0.71
C ILE A 336 -4.26 -5.31 -0.09
N LEU A 337 -3.67 -4.33 -0.78
CA LEU A 337 -2.46 -3.65 -0.29
C LEU A 337 -2.74 -2.78 0.93
N TYR A 338 -3.89 -2.09 0.95
CA TYR A 338 -4.29 -1.28 2.09
C TYR A 338 -4.51 -2.12 3.34
N MET A 339 -5.23 -3.25 3.23
CA MET A 339 -5.42 -4.16 4.36
C MET A 339 -4.12 -4.82 4.81
N SER A 340 -3.24 -5.17 3.88
CA SER A 340 -1.92 -5.70 4.19
C SER A 340 -1.05 -4.70 4.94
N SER A 341 -1.12 -3.43 4.56
CA SER A 341 -0.45 -2.31 5.22
C SER A 341 -0.95 -2.14 6.65
N LEU A 342 -2.27 -2.12 6.88
CA LEU A 342 -2.86 -1.98 8.21
C LEU A 342 -2.57 -3.19 9.10
N LEU A 343 -2.65 -4.41 8.57
CA LEU A 343 -2.24 -5.62 9.28
C LEU A 343 -0.78 -5.54 9.73
N CYS A 344 0.11 -5.10 8.85
CA CYS A 344 1.53 -4.95 9.19
C CYS A 344 1.76 -3.87 10.26
N GLN A 345 1.01 -2.77 10.22
CA GLN A 345 1.06 -1.72 11.25
C GLN A 345 0.57 -2.24 12.60
N PHE A 346 -0.55 -2.98 12.62
CA PHE A 346 -1.07 -3.59 13.84
C PHE A 346 -0.04 -4.55 14.46
N ILE A 347 0.53 -5.45 13.65
CA ILE A 347 1.58 -6.37 14.09
C ILE A 347 2.76 -5.61 14.73
N ASP A 348 3.17 -4.47 14.15
CA ASP A 348 4.24 -3.63 14.71
C ASP A 348 3.86 -2.97 16.04
N LEU A 349 2.63 -2.45 16.14
CA LEU A 349 2.15 -1.77 17.34
C LEU A 349 2.10 -2.70 18.56
N HIS A 350 1.81 -3.99 18.34
CA HIS A 350 1.75 -5.00 19.41
C HIS A 350 3.06 -5.79 19.58
N GLY A 351 4.15 -5.40 18.91
CA GLY A 351 5.44 -6.09 19.05
C GLY A 351 5.43 -7.55 18.58
N ILE A 352 4.54 -7.89 17.64
CA ILE A 352 4.41 -9.24 17.09
C ILE A 352 5.43 -9.43 15.95
N ASN A 353 6.06 -10.59 15.89
CA ASN A 353 7.02 -10.92 14.85
C ASN A 353 6.29 -11.20 13.51
N LYS A 354 6.38 -10.26 12.56
CA LYS A 354 5.79 -10.39 11.21
C LYS A 354 6.19 -11.68 10.47
N ASN A 355 7.43 -12.15 10.64
CA ASN A 355 7.91 -13.35 9.96
C ASN A 355 7.26 -14.63 10.49
N ARG A 356 6.75 -14.60 11.72
CA ARG A 356 5.95 -15.68 12.33
C ARG A 356 4.46 -15.50 12.05
N ALA A 357 3.93 -14.31 12.34
CA ALA A 357 2.51 -14.04 12.26
C ALA A 357 1.93 -14.20 10.85
N ILE A 358 2.58 -13.65 9.82
CA ILE A 358 2.03 -13.69 8.44
C ILE A 358 1.86 -15.14 7.95
N PRO A 359 2.88 -16.03 8.03
CA PRO A 359 2.69 -17.43 7.70
C PRO A 359 1.63 -18.14 8.54
N LEU A 360 1.57 -17.90 9.86
CA LEU A 360 0.60 -18.54 10.74
C LEU A 360 -0.85 -18.16 10.37
N LEU A 361 -1.10 -16.88 10.10
CA LEU A 361 -2.40 -16.37 9.65
C LEU A 361 -2.81 -16.89 8.27
N ALA A 362 -1.84 -17.25 7.43
CA ALA A 362 -2.09 -17.78 6.10
C ALA A 362 -2.38 -19.29 6.07
N GLN A 363 -2.19 -20.01 7.18
CA GLN A 363 -2.45 -21.45 7.25
C GLN A 363 -3.93 -21.74 6.98
N ASN A 364 -4.20 -22.69 6.09
CA ASN A 364 -5.56 -23.15 5.85
C ASN A 364 -6.05 -23.88 7.10
N ARG A 365 -7.02 -23.28 7.77
CA ARG A 365 -7.75 -23.90 8.88
C ARG A 365 -9.04 -24.43 8.29
N HIS A 366 -9.18 -25.75 8.31
CA HIS A 366 -10.52 -26.31 8.18
C HIS A 366 -11.25 -25.95 9.47
N PHE A 367 -12.26 -25.10 9.39
CA PHE A 367 -13.24 -24.99 10.48
C PHE A 367 -13.85 -26.39 10.63
N SER A 368 -13.43 -27.09 11.68
CA SER A 368 -13.95 -28.39 12.08
C SER A 368 -15.30 -28.22 12.75
#